data_AF-A0A7W3RNX8-F1
#
_entry.id   AF-A0A7W3RNX8-F1
#
_cell.length_a   1.000
_cell.length_b   1.000
_cell.length_c   1.000
_cell.angle_alpha   90.00
_cell.angle_beta   90.00
_cell.angle_gamma   90.00
#
_symmetry.space_group_name_H-M   'P 1'
#
loop_
_entity.id
_entity.type
_entity.pdbx_description
1 polymer ?
#
loop_
_entity_poly.entity_id
_entity_poly.type
_entity_poly.pdbx_seq_one_letter_code
_entity_poly.pdbx_strand_id
1 'polypeptide(L)'
;MSYDLAVWEGERPADDKTARRTFEDLYERYLGAEIEHAPTSRIAAYVTALWERWCDVTEDVDDSSPWSTGPLMRDTDGPVVYFPMWWDRAEEASACAVVLADSMGGAPVGGYSSGSSGPTSRKTDL
;
A
#
# COMPACT_ATOMS: atom_id res chain seq x y z
N MET A 1 -8.30 8.70 9.95
CA MET A 1 -7.54 7.43 10.05
C MET A 1 -7.08 7.11 8.65
N SER A 2 -5.81 6.80 8.45
CA SER A 2 -5.30 6.29 7.17
C SER A 2 -5.32 4.78 7.20
N TYR A 3 -5.48 4.17 6.04
CA TYR A 3 -5.32 2.75 5.86
C TYR A 3 -4.08 2.53 5.02
N ASP A 4 -3.24 1.59 5.41
CA ASP A 4 -2.02 1.31 4.69
C ASP A 4 -2.15 -0.02 3.93
N LEU A 5 -1.64 -0.04 2.70
CA LEU A 5 -1.63 -1.23 1.85
C LEU A 5 -0.20 -1.55 1.48
N ALA A 6 0.27 -2.72 1.89
CA ALA A 6 1.54 -3.27 1.44
C ALA A 6 1.31 -4.30 0.32
N VAL A 7 2.10 -4.19 -0.75
CA VAL A 7 2.12 -5.16 -1.84
C VAL A 7 3.56 -5.56 -2.09
N TRP A 8 3.83 -6.84 -2.24
CA TRP A 8 5.18 -7.33 -2.50
C TRP A 8 5.20 -8.46 -3.53
N GLU A 9 6.40 -8.80 -4.02
CA GLU A 9 6.62 -9.98 -4.86
C GLU A 9 6.81 -11.23 -4.01
N GLY A 10 6.10 -12.32 -4.33
CA GLY A 10 6.25 -13.59 -3.61
C GLY A 10 5.02 -14.48 -3.68
N GLU A 11 4.97 -15.49 -2.80
CA GLU A 11 3.77 -16.30 -2.61
C GLU A 11 2.74 -15.57 -1.74
N ARG A 12 1.45 -15.77 -2.03
CA ARG A 12 0.35 -15.28 -1.18
C ARG A 12 0.43 -15.93 0.20
N PRO A 13 0.59 -15.13 1.29
CA PRO A 13 0.52 -15.66 2.63
C PRO A 13 -0.77 -16.43 2.86
N ALA A 14 -0.67 -17.57 3.56
CA ALA A 14 -1.82 -18.40 3.86
C ALA A 14 -2.80 -17.75 4.84
N ASP A 15 -2.32 -16.83 5.69
CA ASP A 15 -3.09 -16.12 6.70
C ASP A 15 -2.47 -14.75 7.06
N ASP A 16 -3.25 -13.91 7.75
CA ASP A 16 -2.85 -12.55 8.16
C ASP A 16 -1.62 -12.55 9.07
N LYS A 17 -1.44 -13.60 9.87
CA LYS A 17 -0.29 -13.71 10.79
C LYS A 17 1.01 -13.89 10.01
N THR A 18 0.95 -14.72 8.96
CA THR A 18 2.04 -14.94 8.03
C THR A 18 2.27 -13.70 7.19
N ALA A 19 1.20 -13.06 6.70
CA ALA A 19 1.29 -11.81 5.95
C ALA A 19 2.00 -10.72 6.76
N ARG A 20 1.63 -10.54 8.03
CA ARG A 20 2.27 -9.56 8.91
C ARG A 20 3.75 -9.85 9.13
N ARG A 21 4.13 -11.11 9.38
CA ARG A 21 5.54 -11.49 9.56
C ARG A 21 6.37 -11.23 8.30
N THR A 22 5.85 -11.64 7.15
CA THR A 22 6.51 -11.38 5.87
C THR A 22 6.65 -9.89 5.60
N PHE A 23 5.63 -9.09 5.93
CA PHE A 23 5.71 -7.64 5.82
C PHE A 23 6.76 -7.04 6.76
N GLU A 24 6.79 -7.44 8.03
CA GLU A 24 7.80 -6.99 9.01
C GLU A 24 9.23 -7.26 8.50
N ASP A 25 9.48 -8.48 7.99
CA ASP A 25 10.79 -8.85 7.42
C ASP A 25 11.16 -8.02 6.18
N LEU A 26 10.19 -7.76 5.29
CA LEU A 26 10.39 -6.93 4.09
C LEU A 26 10.60 -5.46 4.46
N TYR A 27 9.87 -4.98 5.46
CA TYR A 27 9.99 -3.61 5.94
C TYR A 27 11.38 -3.38 6.50
N GLU A 28 11.87 -4.22 7.40
CA GLU A 28 13.23 -4.10 7.97
C GLU A 28 14.32 -4.13 6.89
N ARG A 29 14.10 -4.90 5.82
CA ARG A 29 15.10 -5.12 4.78
C ARG A 29 15.13 -4.05 3.69
N TYR A 30 13.98 -3.48 3.35
CA TYR A 30 13.84 -2.58 2.20
C TYR A 30 13.34 -1.20 2.66
N LEU A 31 12.14 -1.13 3.24
CA LEU A 31 11.51 0.16 3.56
C LEU A 31 12.12 0.89 4.77
N GLY A 32 12.71 0.16 5.70
CA GLY A 32 13.39 0.67 6.89
C GLY A 32 14.92 0.71 6.78
N ALA A 33 15.47 0.30 5.63
CA ALA A 33 16.90 0.34 5.38
C ALA A 33 17.36 1.75 5.04
N GLU A 34 18.61 2.10 5.38
CA GLU A 34 19.20 3.40 5.00
C GLU A 34 19.53 3.48 3.49
N ILE A 35 19.51 2.35 2.79
CA ILE A 35 19.83 2.24 1.36
C ILE A 35 18.54 2.00 0.60
N GLU A 36 18.15 2.96 -0.24
CA GLU A 36 17.02 2.79 -1.16
C GLU A 36 17.36 1.78 -2.26
N HIS A 37 16.49 0.79 -2.50
CA HIS A 37 16.62 -0.12 -3.63
C HIS A 37 15.67 0.24 -4.76
N ALA A 38 16.21 0.31 -5.99
CA ALA A 38 15.38 0.49 -7.17
C ALA A 38 14.28 -0.60 -7.24
N PRO A 39 13.04 -0.23 -7.56
CA PRO A 39 11.94 -1.18 -7.64
C PRO A 39 12.24 -2.26 -8.69
N THR A 40 11.87 -3.47 -8.33
CA THR A 40 11.85 -4.61 -9.26
C THR A 40 10.93 -4.32 -10.45
N SER A 41 11.22 -4.92 -11.61
CA SER A 41 10.46 -4.64 -12.83
C SER A 41 8.97 -4.94 -12.70
N ARG A 42 8.57 -5.90 -11.84
CA ARG A 42 7.17 -6.27 -11.65
C ARG A 42 6.47 -5.36 -10.64
N ILE A 43 7.13 -4.90 -9.56
CA ILE A 43 6.59 -3.81 -8.72
C ILE A 43 6.45 -2.52 -9.53
N ALA A 44 7.44 -2.17 -10.36
CA ALA A 44 7.35 -1.00 -11.23
C ALA A 44 6.16 -1.08 -12.20
N ALA A 45 5.98 -2.24 -12.86
CA ALA A 45 4.83 -2.46 -13.74
C ALA A 45 3.49 -2.41 -12.98
N TYR A 46 3.45 -2.95 -11.75
CA TYR A 46 2.27 -2.91 -10.89
C TYR A 46 1.88 -1.46 -10.53
N VAL A 47 2.85 -0.65 -10.14
CA VAL A 47 2.63 0.78 -9.81
C VAL A 47 2.18 1.56 -11.05
N THR A 48 2.80 1.32 -12.21
CA THR A 48 2.36 1.95 -13.47
C THR A 48 0.92 1.57 -13.83
N ALA A 49 0.51 0.33 -13.65
CA ALA A 49 -0.86 -0.09 -13.93
C ALA A 49 -1.87 0.50 -12.93
N LEU A 50 -1.48 0.72 -11.67
CA LEU A 50 -2.29 1.51 -10.73
C LEU A 50 -2.43 2.97 -11.17
N TRP A 51 -1.35 3.57 -11.70
CA TRP A 51 -1.37 4.95 -12.22
C TRP A 51 -2.30 5.14 -13.42
N GLU A 52 -2.41 4.15 -14.31
CA GLU A 52 -3.36 4.21 -15.42
C GLU A 52 -4.81 4.26 -14.95
N ARG A 53 -5.09 3.80 -13.73
CA ARG A 53 -6.42 3.79 -13.13
C ARG A 53 -6.68 5.00 -12.22
N TRP A 54 -5.70 5.39 -11.42
CA TRP A 54 -5.80 6.51 -10.48
C TRP A 54 -4.54 7.37 -10.59
N CYS A 55 -4.72 8.64 -10.97
CA CYS A 55 -3.63 9.62 -10.99
C CYS A 55 -2.99 9.76 -9.59
N ASP A 56 -1.72 10.17 -9.58
CA ASP A 56 -1.02 10.50 -8.33
C ASP A 56 -1.77 11.61 -7.59
N VAL A 57 -1.76 11.58 -6.25
CA VAL A 57 -2.47 12.58 -5.43
C VAL A 57 -1.97 14.01 -5.69
N THR A 58 -0.74 14.18 -6.19
CA THR A 58 -0.21 15.50 -6.56
C THR A 58 -0.80 16.05 -7.86
N GLU A 59 -1.42 15.20 -8.67
CA GLU A 59 -2.06 15.54 -9.95
C GLU A 59 -3.59 15.32 -9.93
N ASP A 60 -4.13 14.82 -8.81
CA ASP A 60 -5.55 14.55 -8.64
C ASP A 60 -6.33 15.80 -8.24
N VAL A 61 -6.87 16.48 -9.25
CA VAL A 61 -7.67 17.71 -9.08
C VAL A 61 -9.10 17.42 -8.59
N ASP A 62 -9.56 16.17 -8.68
CA ASP A 62 -10.95 15.77 -8.39
C ASP A 62 -11.11 15.06 -7.02
N ASP A 63 -10.04 14.94 -6.23
CA ASP A 63 -9.99 14.13 -4.99
C ASP A 63 -10.53 12.69 -5.21
N SER A 64 -10.31 12.18 -6.42
CA SER A 64 -10.79 10.88 -6.91
C SER A 64 -9.83 9.74 -6.56
N SER A 65 -8.60 10.10 -6.19
CA SER A 65 -7.49 9.21 -5.93
C SER A 65 -7.57 8.65 -4.51
N PRO A 66 -7.40 7.33 -4.34
CA PRO A 66 -7.49 6.71 -3.01
C PRO A 66 -6.28 7.02 -2.12
N TRP A 67 -5.22 7.61 -2.69
CA TRP A 67 -3.93 7.82 -2.05
C TRP A 67 -3.96 9.03 -1.11
N SER A 68 -3.49 8.85 0.13
CA SER A 68 -3.45 9.94 1.13
C SER A 68 -2.10 10.67 1.16
N THR A 69 -1.09 10.18 0.45
CA THR A 69 0.23 10.81 0.34
C THR A 69 0.83 10.49 -1.02
N GLY A 70 1.59 11.45 -1.54
CA GLY A 70 2.35 11.29 -2.77
C GLY A 70 3.69 12.01 -2.69
N PRO A 71 4.56 11.79 -3.68
CA PRO A 71 4.33 10.91 -4.83
C PRO A 71 4.48 9.42 -4.49
N LEU A 72 3.59 8.58 -5.01
CA LEU A 72 3.51 7.14 -4.66
C LEU A 72 4.76 6.34 -5.03
N MET A 73 5.51 6.80 -6.02
CA MET A 73 6.79 6.19 -6.40
C MET A 73 7.89 6.34 -5.35
N ARG A 74 7.74 7.20 -4.33
CA ARG A 74 8.73 7.30 -3.25
C ARG A 74 8.71 6.10 -2.31
N ASP A 75 7.60 5.38 -2.25
CA ASP A 75 7.41 4.29 -1.29
C ASP A 75 7.56 2.90 -1.96
N THR A 76 8.23 2.86 -3.12
CA THR A 76 8.64 1.62 -3.79
C THR A 76 10.10 1.33 -3.48
N ASP A 77 10.37 0.22 -2.81
CA ASP A 77 11.74 -0.20 -2.52
C ASP A 77 11.90 -1.70 -2.84
N GLY A 78 12.69 -1.99 -3.88
CA GLY A 78 12.96 -3.36 -4.31
C GLY A 78 11.68 -4.16 -4.65
N PRO A 79 11.41 -5.29 -3.99
CA PRO A 79 10.26 -6.15 -4.26
C PRO A 79 8.99 -5.76 -3.49
N VAL A 80 8.95 -4.62 -2.80
CA VAL A 80 7.81 -4.17 -1.99
C VAL A 80 7.42 -2.73 -2.32
N VAL A 81 6.13 -2.45 -2.21
CA VAL A 81 5.56 -1.11 -2.26
C VAL A 81 4.55 -0.92 -1.13
N TYR A 82 4.52 0.29 -0.58
CA TYR A 82 3.63 0.69 0.49
C TYR A 82 2.78 1.88 0.06
N PHE A 83 1.46 1.80 0.29
CA PHE A 83 0.52 2.84 -0.10
C PHE A 83 -0.31 3.30 1.10
N PRO A 84 -0.12 4.55 1.56
CA PRO A 84 -1.04 5.17 2.49
C PRO A 84 -2.29 5.63 1.73
N MET A 85 -3.47 5.23 2.22
CA MET A 85 -4.77 5.49 1.61
C MET A 85 -5.75 6.17 2.56
N TRP A 86 -6.70 6.89 1.98
CA TRP A 86 -7.86 7.40 2.70
C TRP A 86 -8.76 6.23 3.13
N TRP A 87 -9.20 6.25 4.40
CA TRP A 87 -9.97 5.16 5.00
C TRP A 87 -11.25 4.82 4.23
N ASP A 88 -11.96 5.84 3.77
CA ASP A 88 -13.20 5.76 2.99
C ASP A 88 -13.01 5.17 1.58
N ARG A 89 -11.77 5.11 1.09
CA ARG A 89 -11.40 4.52 -0.21
C ARG A 89 -10.60 3.24 -0.10
N ALA A 90 -10.18 2.87 1.11
CA ALA A 90 -9.28 1.75 1.36
C ALA A 90 -9.83 0.40 0.88
N GLU A 91 -11.13 0.16 1.07
CA GLU A 91 -11.78 -1.10 0.66
C GLU A 91 -11.80 -1.24 -0.87
N GLU A 92 -12.24 -0.20 -1.58
CA GLU A 92 -12.29 -0.16 -3.04
C GLU A 92 -10.89 -0.29 -3.65
N ALA A 93 -9.93 0.48 -3.13
CA ALA A 93 -8.56 0.49 -3.60
C ALA A 93 -7.86 -0.86 -3.35
N SER A 94 -8.04 -1.45 -2.17
CA SER A 94 -7.48 -2.76 -1.84
C SER A 94 -8.08 -3.87 -2.72
N ALA A 95 -9.39 -3.86 -2.96
CA ALA A 95 -10.02 -4.84 -3.84
C ALA A 95 -9.49 -4.76 -5.27
N CYS A 96 -9.32 -3.54 -5.80
CA CYS A 96 -8.74 -3.37 -7.13
C CYS A 96 -7.26 -3.77 -7.19
N ALA A 97 -6.49 -3.45 -6.15
CA ALA A 97 -5.10 -3.85 -6.01
C ALA A 97 -4.95 -5.38 -6.09
N VAL A 98 -5.81 -6.13 -5.40
CA VAL A 98 -5.87 -7.60 -5.47
C VAL A 98 -6.13 -8.08 -6.89
N VAL A 99 -7.17 -7.55 -7.55
CA VAL A 99 -7.52 -7.95 -8.92
C VAL A 99 -6.39 -7.67 -9.89
N LEU A 100 -5.74 -6.51 -9.77
CA LEU A 100 -4.61 -6.13 -10.61
C LEU A 100 -3.41 -7.06 -10.39
N ALA A 101 -3.06 -7.32 -9.13
CA ALA A 101 -2.00 -8.24 -8.76
C ALA A 101 -2.24 -9.66 -9.30
N ASP A 102 -3.47 -10.18 -9.19
CA ASP A 102 -3.86 -11.48 -9.73
C ASP A 102 -3.72 -11.51 -11.27
N SER A 103 -4.11 -10.43 -11.96
CA SER A 103 -4.01 -10.33 -13.43
C SER A 103 -2.57 -10.38 -13.96
N MET A 104 -1.59 -10.00 -13.14
CA MET A 104 -0.16 -10.03 -13.49
C MET A 104 0.55 -11.31 -13.02
N GLY A 105 -0.23 -12.33 -12.62
CA GLY A 105 0.26 -13.63 -12.20
C GLY A 105 0.66 -13.69 -10.73
N GLY A 106 -0.03 -12.92 -9.87
CA GLY A 106 0.07 -12.99 -8.41
C GLY A 106 1.20 -12.13 -7.84
N ALA A 107 0.89 -10.91 -7.43
CA ALA A 107 1.58 -10.29 -6.30
C ALA A 107 0.74 -10.58 -5.04
N PRO A 108 1.32 -11.09 -3.96
CA PRO A 108 0.61 -11.22 -2.69
C PRO A 108 0.20 -9.84 -2.19
N VAL A 109 -1.08 -9.53 -2.33
CA VAL A 109 -1.67 -8.38 -1.63
C VAL A 109 -1.91 -8.80 -0.19
N GLY A 110 -0.90 -8.61 0.66
CA GLY A 110 -1.08 -8.67 2.10
C GLY A 110 -1.47 -7.29 2.58
N GLY A 111 -2.78 -7.00 2.58
CA GLY A 111 -3.29 -5.79 3.23
C GLY A 111 -2.99 -5.84 4.72
N TYR A 112 -1.97 -5.11 5.17
CA TYR A 112 -1.70 -4.90 6.59
C TYR A 112 -2.20 -3.51 6.99
N SER A 113 -3.26 -3.46 7.80
CA SER A 113 -3.78 -2.22 8.36
C SER A 113 -3.02 -1.85 9.63
N SER A 114 -2.12 -0.87 9.59
CA SER A 114 -1.69 -0.15 10.78
C SER A 114 -2.78 0.82 11.22
N GLY A 115 -3.71 0.37 12.05
CA GLY A 115 -4.65 1.26 12.72
C GLY A 115 -3.90 2.19 13.69
N SER A 116 -3.44 3.34 13.21
CA SER A 116 -2.98 4.42 14.10
C SER A 116 -4.18 5.00 14.83
N SER A 117 -4.40 4.52 16.06
CA SER A 117 -5.32 5.14 17.00
C SER A 117 -4.77 6.52 17.37
N GLY A 118 -5.21 7.56 16.66
CA GLY A 118 -5.12 8.93 17.17
C GLY A 118 -5.88 9.04 18.49
N PRO A 119 -5.40 9.85 19.46
CA PRO A 119 -5.95 9.86 20.81
C PRO A 119 -7.44 10.18 20.77
N THR A 120 -8.21 9.37 21.50
CA THR A 120 -9.58 9.63 21.95
C THR A 120 -9.73 11.08 22.41
N SER A 121 -10.16 11.97 21.53
CA SER A 121 -10.87 13.16 21.94
C SER A 121 -12.28 12.71 22.29
N ARG A 122 -12.46 12.45 23.59
CA ARG A 122 -13.77 12.34 24.23
C ARG A 122 -14.66 13.44 23.66
N LYS A 123 -15.76 13.04 23.02
CA LYS A 123 -17.00 13.79 23.18
C LYS A 123 -17.28 13.80 24.67
N THR A 124 -16.94 14.90 25.32
CA THR A 124 -17.56 15.26 26.59
C THR A 124 -18.58 16.30 26.19
N ASP A 125 -19.85 15.93 26.33
CA ASP A 125 -21.00 16.82 26.36
C ASP A 125 -20.68 18.16 27.05
N LEU A 126 -21.06 19.25 26.38
CA LEU A 126 -21.95 20.31 26.86
C LEU A 126 -22.24 21.32 25.74
#